data_AF-A0A956PE90-F1
#
_entry.id   AF-A0A956PE90-F1
#
_cell.length_a   1.000
_cell.length_b   1.000
_cell.length_c   1.000
_cell.angle_alpha   90.00
_cell.angle_beta   90.00
_cell.angle_gamma   90.00
#
_symmetry.space_group_name_H-M   'P 1'
#
loop_
_entity.id
_entity.type
_entity.pdbx_description
1 polymer ?
#
loop_
_entity_poly.entity_id
_entity_poly.type
_entity_poly.pdbx_seq_one_letter_code
_entity_poly.pdbx_strand_id
1 'polypeptide(L)'
;MTFALKDLIAGQPDWRVEGDLGVAVRAITADSREARPGCLFVAIPGARFDGHDHVSEAIAAGASAVVIEHVLSAVRETNGNGARPSTAGEGPHETTILVPNARVALAELAATFHAHPSEKLHLYGVTGTNGKTTITYLLEALFTRAGESTGVLGTINYRFGGAVREAANTTPDALVLQRTLAEMVDAGVRRAVMEVSSHALVMHRVRACQFRGAIFTNLTQDH
;
A
#
# COMPACT_ATOMS: atom_id res chain seq x y z
N MET A 1 -12.59 10.95 -0.75
CA MET A 1 -11.85 11.76 0.24
C MET A 1 -10.77 12.53 -0.49
N THR A 2 -10.39 13.71 0.00
CA THR A 2 -9.32 14.53 -0.58
C THR A 2 -8.37 14.91 0.53
N PHE A 3 -7.07 14.69 0.33
CA PHE A 3 -6.00 15.06 1.26
C PHE A 3 -5.08 16.08 0.61
N ALA A 4 -4.53 17.01 1.38
CA ALA A 4 -3.36 17.75 0.91
C ALA A 4 -2.13 16.83 1.02
N LEU A 5 -1.22 16.89 0.05
CA LEU A 5 -0.03 16.03 0.03
C LEU A 5 0.79 16.16 1.33
N LYS A 6 0.95 17.38 1.84
CA LYS A 6 1.63 17.65 3.12
C LYS A 6 1.11 16.80 4.30
N ASP A 7 -0.20 16.50 4.32
CA ASP A 7 -0.83 15.77 5.41
C ASP A 7 -0.60 14.26 5.25
N LEU A 8 -0.53 13.76 4.01
CA LEU A 8 -0.25 12.35 3.72
C LEU A 8 1.19 11.95 4.02
N ILE A 9 2.14 12.86 3.84
CA ILE A 9 3.57 12.59 4.05
C ILE A 9 4.06 13.05 5.43
N ALA A 10 3.15 13.53 6.28
CA ALA A 10 3.51 14.01 7.62
C ALA A 10 4.19 12.89 8.42
N GLY A 11 5.28 13.22 9.10
CA GLY A 11 6.05 12.24 9.90
C GLY A 11 7.08 11.42 9.11
N GLN A 12 7.35 11.76 7.85
CA GLN A 12 8.34 11.09 7.00
C GLN A 12 9.57 12.00 6.76
N PRO A 13 10.55 12.06 7.70
CA PRO A 13 11.66 13.01 7.63
C PRO A 13 12.66 12.71 6.50
N ASP A 14 12.75 11.46 6.07
CA ASP A 14 13.70 11.02 5.04
C ASP A 14 13.17 11.18 3.61
N TRP A 15 11.94 11.69 3.44
CA TRP A 15 11.33 11.87 2.13
C TRP A 15 11.67 13.25 1.59
N ARG A 16 12.31 13.30 0.43
CA ARG A 16 12.65 14.56 -0.24
C ARG A 16 11.55 14.91 -1.20
N VAL A 17 11.04 16.14 -1.12
CA VAL A 17 9.95 16.60 -1.98
C VAL A 17 10.44 17.74 -2.86
N GLU A 18 10.13 17.63 -4.14
CA GLU A 18 10.33 18.67 -5.15
C GLU A 18 8.97 19.01 -5.76
N GLY A 19 8.48 20.23 -5.54
CA GLY A 19 7.17 20.68 -6.04
C GLY A 19 6.26 21.25 -4.94
N ASP A 20 4.96 21.26 -5.19
CA ASP A 20 3.96 21.86 -4.31
C ASP A 20 3.36 20.83 -3.34
N LEU A 21 3.55 21.05 -2.03
CA LEU A 21 2.99 20.23 -0.96
C LEU A 21 1.48 20.46 -0.74
N GLY A 22 0.91 21.50 -1.34
CA GLY A 22 -0.51 21.84 -1.29
C GLY A 22 -1.39 21.06 -2.26
N VAL A 23 -0.80 20.25 -3.15
CA VAL A 23 -1.57 19.49 -4.16
C VAL A 23 -2.58 18.53 -3.51
N ALA A 24 -3.75 18.46 -4.12
CA ALA A 24 -4.85 17.63 -3.64
C ALA A 24 -4.73 16.19 -4.15
N VAL A 25 -4.60 15.23 -3.24
CA VAL A 25 -4.57 13.79 -3.50
C VAL A 25 -5.94 13.19 -3.21
N ARG A 26 -6.55 12.56 -4.23
CA ARG A 26 -7.89 11.95 -4.19
C ARG A 26 -7.87 10.43 -4.26
N ALA A 27 -6.74 9.86 -4.67
CA ALA A 27 -6.51 8.42 -4.76
C ALA A 27 -5.02 8.13 -4.67
N ILE A 28 -4.66 6.90 -4.29
CA ILE A 28 -3.29 6.37 -4.37
C ILE A 28 -3.35 5.18 -5.32
N THR A 29 -2.33 5.01 -6.17
CA THR A 29 -2.15 3.81 -6.98
C THR A 29 -0.66 3.50 -7.19
N ALA A 30 -0.34 2.23 -7.37
CA ALA A 30 0.98 1.77 -7.82
C ALA A 30 0.91 1.08 -9.21
N ASP A 31 -0.23 1.20 -9.90
CA ASP A 31 -0.47 0.70 -11.25
C ASP A 31 -0.79 1.90 -12.17
N SER A 32 0.06 2.15 -13.16
CA SER A 32 -0.09 3.30 -14.07
C SER A 32 -1.38 3.21 -14.89
N ARG A 33 -1.91 2.00 -15.12
CA ARG A 33 -3.18 1.78 -15.82
C ARG A 33 -4.39 2.24 -15.00
N GLU A 34 -4.23 2.35 -13.68
CA GLU A 34 -5.23 2.89 -12.76
C GLU A 34 -5.01 4.38 -12.42
N ALA A 35 -3.95 4.98 -12.96
CA ALA A 35 -3.67 6.41 -12.78
C ALA A 35 -4.79 7.26 -13.39
N ARG A 36 -5.14 8.33 -12.70
CA ARG A 36 -6.27 9.20 -13.04
C ARG A 36 -6.10 10.58 -12.41
N PRO A 37 -6.83 11.60 -12.89
CA PRO A 37 -6.72 12.95 -12.37
C PRO A 37 -6.84 13.02 -10.84
N GLY A 38 -5.81 13.56 -10.18
CA GLY A 38 -5.80 13.68 -8.71
C GLY A 38 -5.19 12.50 -7.95
N CYS A 39 -4.66 11.48 -8.61
CA CYS A 39 -3.99 10.39 -7.90
C CYS A 39 -2.55 10.72 -7.50
N LEU A 40 -2.09 10.11 -6.42
CA LEU A 40 -0.68 9.95 -6.09
C LEU A 40 -0.22 8.59 -6.66
N PHE A 41 0.70 8.63 -7.61
CA PHE A 41 1.28 7.42 -8.19
C PHE A 41 2.54 7.01 -7.42
N VAL A 42 2.66 5.74 -7.03
CA VAL A 42 3.83 5.20 -6.33
C VAL A 42 4.58 4.25 -7.25
N ALA A 43 5.74 4.67 -7.73
CA ALA A 43 6.61 3.88 -8.59
C ALA A 43 7.36 2.83 -7.76
N ILE A 44 6.88 1.59 -7.80
CA ILE A 44 7.49 0.48 -7.06
C ILE A 44 8.45 -0.29 -7.96
N PRO A 45 9.72 -0.49 -7.57
CA PRO A 45 10.62 -1.36 -8.30
C PRO A 45 10.15 -2.82 -8.19
N GLY A 46 9.86 -3.44 -9.32
CA GLY A 46 9.43 -4.84 -9.42
C GLY A 46 10.50 -5.74 -10.01
N ALA A 47 10.33 -7.05 -9.82
CA ALA A 47 11.27 -8.05 -10.35
C ALA A 47 11.21 -8.23 -11.88
N ARG A 48 10.07 -7.86 -12.50
CA ARG A 48 9.85 -7.97 -13.95
C ARG A 48 9.61 -6.63 -14.64
N PHE A 49 9.04 -5.67 -13.91
CA PHE A 49 8.69 -4.35 -14.41
C PHE A 49 9.08 -3.34 -13.32
N ASP A 50 9.74 -2.26 -13.71
CA ASP A 50 10.01 -1.16 -12.80
C ASP A 50 8.90 -0.11 -12.92
N GLY A 51 8.20 0.19 -11.82
CA GLY A 51 7.17 1.24 -11.82
C GLY A 51 7.70 2.62 -12.20
N HIS A 52 9.02 2.84 -12.10
CA HIS A 52 9.67 4.09 -12.51
C HIS A 52 9.55 4.35 -14.01
N ASP A 53 9.53 3.28 -14.83
CA ASP A 53 9.38 3.38 -16.29
C ASP A 53 8.00 3.93 -16.70
N HIS A 54 7.01 3.86 -15.79
CA HIS A 54 5.63 4.27 -16.04
C HIS A 54 5.25 5.61 -15.41
N VAL A 55 6.21 6.33 -14.83
CA VAL A 55 5.96 7.64 -14.20
C VAL A 55 5.38 8.63 -15.20
N SER A 56 5.94 8.71 -16.41
CA SER A 56 5.44 9.59 -17.47
C SER A 56 4.01 9.28 -17.90
N GLU A 57 3.62 8.01 -17.88
CA GLU A 57 2.23 7.60 -18.19
C GLU A 57 1.27 8.05 -17.09
N ALA A 58 1.64 7.86 -15.82
CA ALA A 58 0.81 8.28 -14.69
C ALA A 58 0.61 9.81 -14.66
N ILE A 59 1.66 10.54 -14.97
CA ILE A 59 1.66 11.99 -15.18
C ILE A 59 0.69 12.38 -16.29
N ALA A 60 0.81 11.76 -17.47
CA ALA A 60 -0.07 12.04 -18.61
C ALA A 60 -1.54 11.72 -18.30
N ALA A 61 -1.78 10.74 -17.42
CA ALA A 61 -3.11 10.39 -16.90
C ALA A 61 -3.63 11.36 -15.82
N GLY A 62 -2.85 12.36 -15.40
CA GLY A 62 -3.25 13.42 -14.48
C GLY A 62 -2.91 13.17 -13.01
N ALA A 63 -1.91 12.33 -12.72
CA ALA A 63 -1.38 12.21 -11.36
C ALA A 63 -0.97 13.60 -10.82
N SER A 64 -1.37 13.92 -9.59
CA SER A 64 -1.03 15.20 -8.95
C SER A 64 0.36 15.19 -8.32
N ALA A 65 0.88 14.00 -8.04
CA ALA A 65 2.21 13.80 -7.52
C ALA A 65 2.66 12.36 -7.81
N VAL A 66 3.98 12.15 -7.79
CA VAL A 66 4.62 10.85 -7.98
C VAL A 66 5.59 10.56 -6.85
N VAL A 67 5.64 9.31 -6.39
CA VAL A 67 6.60 8.82 -5.42
C VAL A 67 7.59 7.91 -6.15
N ILE A 68 8.88 8.19 -6.02
CA ILE A 68 9.97 7.46 -6.66
C ILE A 68 11.02 7.05 -5.62
N GLU A 69 11.70 5.94 -5.86
CA GLU A 69 12.79 5.42 -5.00
C GLU A 69 14.17 5.87 -5.49
N HIS A 70 14.31 6.14 -6.78
CA HIS A 70 15.54 6.66 -7.37
C HIS A 70 15.25 7.73 -8.42
N VAL A 71 16.22 8.61 -8.63
CA VAL A 71 16.11 9.68 -9.63
C VAL A 71 16.01 9.04 -11.02
N LEU A 72 14.96 9.42 -11.75
CA LEU A 72 14.79 8.99 -13.13
C LEU A 72 15.96 9.54 -13.96
N SER A 73 16.80 8.66 -14.47
CA SER A 73 17.80 9.04 -15.47
C SER A 73 17.05 9.35 -16.77
N ALA A 74 16.66 10.61 -16.95
CA ALA A 74 16.20 11.08 -18.24
C ALA A 74 17.26 10.70 -19.28
N VAL A 75 16.83 9.99 -20.33
CA VAL A 75 17.62 9.76 -21.54
C VAL A 75 18.13 11.12 -22.00
N ARG A 76 19.39 11.40 -21.68
CA ARG A 76 20.15 12.48 -22.29
C ARG A 76 20.62 11.96 -23.63
N GLU A 77 19.80 12.14 -24.66
CA GLU A 77 20.29 12.21 -26.03
C GLU A 77 19.18 12.75 -26.95
N THR A 78 19.20 14.06 -27.15
CA THR A 78 19.29 14.65 -28.49
C THR A 78 19.60 16.14 -28.34
N ASN A 79 20.60 16.58 -29.10
CA ASN A 79 21.02 17.97 -29.33
C ASN A 79 22.04 18.56 -28.35
N GLY A 80 23.27 18.02 -28.40
CA GLY A 80 24.41 18.78 -28.94
C GLY A 80 24.84 20.12 -28.30
N ASN A 81 24.30 20.53 -27.16
CA ASN A 81 24.84 21.63 -26.37
C ASN A 81 24.76 21.22 -24.89
N GLY A 82 25.90 21.23 -24.21
CA GLY A 82 26.10 20.80 -22.82
C GLY A 82 25.36 21.62 -21.76
N ALA A 83 24.05 21.81 -21.91
CA ALA A 83 23.17 22.26 -20.85
C ALA A 83 22.82 21.05 -19.98
N ARG A 84 23.04 21.18 -18.67
CA ARG A 84 22.36 20.33 -17.67
C ARG A 84 20.85 20.42 -17.98
N PRO A 85 20.07 19.33 -17.91
CA PRO A 85 18.62 19.46 -17.92
C PRO A 85 18.28 20.46 -16.82
N SER A 86 17.64 21.55 -17.23
CA SER A 86 17.23 22.62 -16.36
C SER A 86 16.35 22.03 -15.26
N THR A 87 16.84 22.09 -14.03
CA THR A 87 15.99 22.36 -12.89
C THR A 87 15.17 23.61 -13.25
N ALA A 88 13.85 23.48 -13.27
CA ALA A 88 12.85 24.45 -13.75
C ALA A 88 12.72 24.55 -15.29
N GLY A 89 11.61 24.01 -15.79
CA GLY A 89 11.17 24.11 -17.17
C GLY A 89 9.73 23.62 -17.32
N GLU A 90 8.78 24.50 -17.00
CA GLU A 90 7.44 24.67 -17.60
C GLU A 90 6.80 23.44 -18.30
N GLY A 91 6.38 22.47 -17.48
CA GLY A 91 5.19 21.63 -17.65
C GLY A 91 4.34 21.76 -16.38
N PRO A 92 3.04 21.38 -16.37
CA PRO A 92 2.18 21.59 -15.20
C PRO A 92 2.63 20.72 -14.01
N HIS A 93 3.44 21.30 -13.13
CA HIS A 93 3.59 20.97 -11.70
C HIS A 93 3.42 19.49 -11.31
N GLU A 94 4.42 18.66 -11.58
CA GLU A 94 4.44 17.29 -11.06
C GLU A 94 5.27 17.23 -9.80
N THR A 95 4.59 17.30 -8.66
CA THR A 95 5.24 17.18 -7.37
C THR A 95 5.84 15.77 -7.23
N THR A 96 7.15 15.69 -7.02
CA THR A 96 7.89 14.43 -6.93
C THR A 96 8.37 14.22 -5.51
N ILE A 97 8.19 13.00 -5.00
CA ILE A 97 8.60 12.58 -3.65
C ILE A 97 9.62 11.46 -3.79
N LEU A 98 10.88 11.75 -3.49
CA LEU A 98 11.95 10.75 -3.46
C LEU A 98 12.00 10.09 -2.07
N VAL A 99 11.85 8.77 -2.05
CA VAL A 99 11.79 7.96 -0.82
C VAL A 99 12.90 6.91 -0.80
N PRO A 100 13.35 6.46 0.39
CA PRO A 100 14.35 5.39 0.47
C PRO A 100 13.82 4.01 0.08
N ASN A 101 12.49 3.79 0.15
CA ASN A 101 11.85 2.54 -0.20
C ASN A 101 10.38 2.77 -0.60
N ALA A 102 10.03 2.55 -1.86
CA ALA A 102 8.70 2.81 -2.40
C ALA A 102 7.63 1.87 -1.83
N ARG A 103 7.99 0.63 -1.45
CA ARG A 103 7.03 -0.31 -0.83
C ARG A 103 6.65 0.11 0.58
N VAL A 104 7.62 0.57 1.36
CA VAL A 104 7.37 1.15 2.69
C VAL A 104 6.54 2.42 2.54
N ALA A 105 6.90 3.31 1.61
CA ALA A 105 6.13 4.52 1.35
C ALA A 105 4.67 4.21 0.98
N LEU A 106 4.41 3.22 0.10
CA LEU A 106 3.05 2.80 -0.22
C LEU A 106 2.27 2.36 1.04
N ALA A 107 2.90 1.59 1.93
CA ALA A 107 2.24 1.11 3.13
C ALA A 107 1.86 2.25 4.09
N GLU A 108 2.77 3.20 4.33
CA GLU A 108 2.54 4.36 5.21
C GLU A 108 1.51 5.32 4.61
N LEU A 109 1.61 5.61 3.31
CA LEU A 109 0.65 6.45 2.59
C LEU A 109 -0.75 5.83 2.60
N ALA A 110 -0.86 4.53 2.34
CA ALA A 110 -2.13 3.83 2.34
C ALA A 110 -2.76 3.80 3.74
N ALA A 111 -1.96 3.60 4.80
CA ALA A 111 -2.46 3.65 6.17
C ALA A 111 -3.02 5.03 6.50
N THR A 112 -2.29 6.09 6.18
CA THR A 112 -2.73 7.48 6.43
C THR A 112 -3.99 7.82 5.62
N PHE A 113 -4.01 7.50 4.33
CA PHE A 113 -5.13 7.77 3.43
C PHE A 113 -6.41 7.05 3.86
N HIS A 114 -6.29 5.86 4.44
CA HIS A 114 -7.40 5.07 4.99
C HIS A 114 -7.61 5.28 6.49
N ALA A 115 -7.02 6.32 7.07
CA ALA A 115 -7.17 6.73 8.47
C ALA A 115 -6.83 5.60 9.48
N HIS A 116 -5.68 4.95 9.28
CA HIS A 116 -5.06 3.94 10.13
C HIS A 116 -6.06 2.87 10.63
N PRO A 117 -6.68 2.10 9.71
CA PRO A 117 -7.81 1.24 10.05
C PRO A 117 -7.44 0.10 11.01
N SER A 118 -6.20 -0.37 10.97
CA SER A 118 -5.72 -1.41 11.88
C SER A 118 -5.73 -0.99 13.36
N GLU A 119 -5.62 0.31 13.67
CA GLU A 119 -5.69 0.83 15.05
C GLU A 119 -7.12 0.75 15.63
N LYS A 120 -8.11 0.67 14.73
CA LYS A 120 -9.54 0.58 15.07
C LYS A 120 -10.04 -0.86 15.15
N LEU A 121 -9.15 -1.84 14.86
CA LEU A 121 -9.44 -3.27 14.84
C LEU A 121 -8.58 -4.00 15.86
N HIS A 122 -9.11 -5.08 16.43
CA HIS A 122 -8.26 -6.11 17.02
C HIS A 122 -7.74 -7.02 15.89
N LEU A 123 -6.64 -6.62 15.27
CA LEU A 123 -6.03 -7.34 14.15
C LEU A 123 -5.07 -8.43 14.62
N TYR A 124 -5.30 -9.68 14.20
CA TYR A 124 -4.47 -10.84 14.52
C TYR A 124 -3.79 -11.38 13.26
N GLY A 125 -2.47 -11.50 13.29
CA GLY A 125 -1.68 -12.04 12.17
C GLY A 125 -1.25 -13.48 12.44
N VAL A 126 -1.50 -14.38 11.49
CA VAL A 126 -1.06 -15.78 11.55
C VAL A 126 0.01 -16.05 10.51
N THR A 127 1.18 -16.50 10.94
CA THR A 127 2.32 -16.82 10.07
C THR A 127 2.93 -18.18 10.39
N GLY A 128 3.74 -18.69 9.48
CA GLY A 128 4.36 -20.02 9.52
C GLY A 128 4.12 -20.80 8.23
N THR A 129 4.82 -21.92 8.07
CA THR A 129 4.77 -22.71 6.84
C THR A 129 3.37 -23.27 6.61
N ASN A 130 2.86 -24.02 7.59
CA ASN A 130 1.58 -24.71 7.48
C ASN A 130 0.56 -24.24 8.53
N GLY A 131 -0.72 -24.37 8.23
CA GLY A 131 -1.81 -24.18 9.20
C GLY A 131 -2.30 -22.74 9.40
N LYS A 132 -1.80 -21.77 8.62
CA LYS A 132 -2.27 -20.37 8.65
C LYS A 132 -3.78 -20.30 8.43
N THR A 133 -4.27 -20.83 7.31
CA THR A 133 -5.70 -20.87 6.97
C THR A 133 -6.52 -21.58 8.06
N THR A 134 -6.11 -22.77 8.51
CA THR A 134 -6.84 -23.50 9.56
C THR A 134 -7.01 -22.67 10.83
N ILE A 135 -5.94 -22.03 11.30
CA ILE A 135 -6.00 -21.20 12.50
C ILE A 135 -6.86 -19.95 12.28
N THR A 136 -6.81 -19.31 11.11
CA THR A 136 -7.71 -18.17 10.83
C THR A 136 -9.18 -18.56 10.92
N TYR A 137 -9.55 -19.75 10.41
CA TYR A 137 -10.92 -20.27 10.49
C TYR A 137 -11.33 -20.64 11.92
N LEU A 138 -10.42 -21.24 12.69
CA LEU A 138 -10.67 -21.56 14.11
C LEU A 138 -10.91 -20.29 14.93
N LEU A 139 -10.08 -19.26 14.73
CA LEU A 139 -10.25 -17.97 15.40
C LEU A 139 -11.55 -17.27 15.01
N GLU A 140 -11.90 -17.27 13.73
CA GLU A 140 -13.18 -16.75 13.26
C GLU A 140 -14.37 -17.46 13.93
N ALA A 141 -14.35 -18.79 13.96
CA ALA A 141 -15.42 -19.58 14.59
C ALA A 141 -15.53 -19.27 16.10
N LEU A 142 -14.40 -19.13 16.80
CA LEU A 142 -14.37 -18.77 18.21
C LEU A 142 -14.92 -17.37 18.48
N PHE A 143 -14.48 -16.36 17.72
CA PHE A 143 -14.97 -14.99 17.88
C PHE A 143 -16.46 -14.87 17.52
N THR A 144 -16.88 -15.51 16.44
CA THR A 144 -18.30 -15.54 16.03
C THR A 144 -19.17 -16.18 17.11
N ARG A 145 -18.74 -17.32 17.69
CA ARG A 145 -19.44 -17.97 18.80
C ARG A 145 -19.48 -17.13 20.07
N ALA A 146 -18.49 -16.26 20.27
CA ALA A 146 -18.47 -15.28 21.35
C ALA A 146 -19.32 -14.02 21.06
N GLY A 147 -20.02 -13.97 19.92
CA GLY A 147 -20.88 -12.84 19.53
C GLY A 147 -20.10 -11.64 18.96
N GLU A 148 -18.86 -11.84 18.53
CA GLU A 148 -18.00 -10.75 18.04
C GLU A 148 -18.05 -10.63 16.51
N SER A 149 -18.20 -9.40 16.01
CA SER A 149 -18.13 -9.10 14.57
C SER A 149 -16.70 -9.30 14.05
N THR A 150 -16.53 -10.28 13.16
CA THR A 150 -15.23 -10.79 12.75
C THR A 150 -15.04 -10.72 11.23
N GLY A 151 -13.85 -10.31 10.80
CA GLY A 151 -13.40 -10.38 9.41
C GLY A 151 -12.19 -11.31 9.25
N VAL A 152 -12.05 -11.92 8.07
CA VAL A 152 -10.91 -12.76 7.72
C VAL A 152 -10.30 -12.32 6.40
N LEU A 153 -8.96 -12.24 6.35
CA LEU A 153 -8.19 -12.11 5.12
C LEU A 153 -7.25 -13.30 4.97
N GLY A 154 -7.43 -14.12 3.94
CA GLY A 154 -6.54 -15.28 3.74
C GLY A 154 -6.58 -15.81 2.33
N THR A 155 -5.96 -16.97 2.14
CA THR A 155 -5.72 -17.60 0.84
C THR A 155 -7.02 -17.91 0.08
N ILE A 156 -8.10 -18.23 0.79
CA ILE A 156 -9.36 -18.66 0.17
C ILE A 156 -10.22 -17.46 -0.26
N ASN A 157 -10.39 -16.49 0.63
CA ASN A 157 -11.21 -15.31 0.40
C ASN A 157 -10.92 -14.23 1.44
N TYR A 158 -11.41 -13.03 1.15
CA TYR A 158 -11.59 -11.97 2.13
C TYR A 158 -13.08 -11.91 2.47
N ARG A 159 -13.42 -12.02 3.75
CA ARG A 159 -14.82 -12.07 4.19
C ARG A 159 -15.05 -11.25 5.45
N PHE A 160 -16.12 -10.47 5.44
CA PHE A 160 -16.52 -9.61 6.54
C PHE A 160 -17.90 -9.01 6.25
N GLY A 161 -18.68 -8.67 7.28
CA GLY A 161 -19.96 -7.98 7.11
C GLY A 161 -20.96 -8.71 6.20
N GLY A 162 -20.89 -10.04 6.12
CA GLY A 162 -21.71 -10.84 5.20
C GLY A 162 -21.23 -10.88 3.73
N ALA A 163 -20.22 -10.09 3.37
CA ALA A 163 -19.60 -10.13 2.05
C ALA A 163 -18.47 -11.16 1.99
N VAL A 164 -18.29 -11.76 0.80
CA VAL A 164 -17.17 -12.65 0.48
C VAL A 164 -16.57 -12.21 -0.86
N ARG A 165 -15.25 -12.03 -0.88
CA ARG A 165 -14.49 -11.63 -2.07
C ARG A 165 -13.37 -12.61 -2.35
N GLU A 166 -13.14 -12.90 -3.62
CA GLU A 166 -12.03 -13.75 -4.03
C GLU A 166 -10.68 -13.12 -3.61
N ALA A 167 -9.79 -13.95 -3.08
CA ALA A 167 -8.46 -13.50 -2.66
C ALA A 167 -7.50 -13.60 -3.84
N ALA A 168 -7.02 -12.45 -4.33
CA ALA A 168 -5.95 -12.43 -5.33
C ALA A 168 -4.60 -12.91 -4.75
N ASN A 169 -4.40 -12.77 -3.45
CA ASN A 169 -3.19 -13.18 -2.73
C ASN A 169 -3.56 -13.66 -1.31
N THR A 170 -2.77 -14.56 -0.73
CA THR A 170 -2.87 -14.92 0.71
C THR A 170 -2.82 -13.70 1.61
N THR A 171 -1.91 -12.77 1.33
CA THR A 171 -1.81 -11.47 1.98
C THR A 171 -1.84 -10.38 0.91
N PRO A 172 -2.85 -9.49 0.88
CA PRO A 172 -2.95 -8.45 -0.14
C PRO A 172 -1.76 -7.47 -0.10
N ASP A 173 -1.50 -6.76 -1.19
CA ASP A 173 -0.55 -5.63 -1.18
C ASP A 173 -1.00 -4.54 -0.19
N ALA A 174 -0.09 -3.64 0.17
CA ALA A 174 -0.32 -2.70 1.26
C ALA A 174 -1.52 -1.78 1.02
N LEU A 175 -1.76 -1.34 -0.23
CA LEU A 175 -2.87 -0.46 -0.56
C LEU A 175 -4.20 -1.19 -0.46
N VAL A 176 -4.30 -2.38 -1.08
CA VAL A 176 -5.50 -3.21 -1.00
C VAL A 176 -5.77 -3.64 0.44
N LEU A 177 -4.72 -3.95 1.21
CA LEU A 177 -4.85 -4.33 2.61
C LEU A 177 -5.43 -3.20 3.45
N GLN A 178 -4.86 -1.99 3.42
CA GLN A 178 -5.36 -0.86 4.21
C GLN A 178 -6.79 -0.49 3.79
N ARG A 179 -7.10 -0.49 2.48
CA ARG A 179 -8.47 -0.29 1.98
C ARG A 179 -9.44 -1.33 2.55
N THR A 180 -9.06 -2.61 2.49
CA THR A 180 -9.91 -3.71 2.97
C THR A 180 -10.14 -3.63 4.48
N LEU A 181 -9.11 -3.27 5.26
CA LEU A 181 -9.25 -3.05 6.70
C LEU A 181 -10.16 -1.86 7.02
N ALA A 182 -10.10 -0.78 6.24
CA ALA A 182 -11.01 0.36 6.40
C ALA A 182 -12.47 -0.04 6.11
N GLU A 183 -12.70 -0.81 5.05
CA GLU A 183 -14.03 -1.33 4.75
C GLU A 183 -14.55 -2.28 5.84
N MET A 184 -13.67 -3.05 6.49
CA MET A 184 -14.03 -3.84 7.68
C MET A 184 -14.49 -2.94 8.84
N VAL A 185 -13.76 -1.86 9.11
CA VAL A 185 -14.16 -0.87 10.13
C VAL A 185 -15.53 -0.27 9.81
N ASP A 186 -15.75 0.15 8.55
CA ASP A 186 -17.03 0.72 8.10
C ASP A 186 -18.18 -0.29 8.21
N ALA A 187 -17.90 -1.58 8.00
CA ALA A 187 -18.87 -2.67 8.18
C ALA A 187 -19.10 -3.05 9.66
N GLY A 188 -18.50 -2.36 10.62
CA GLY A 188 -18.65 -2.62 12.04
C GLY A 188 -17.91 -3.88 12.53
N VAL A 189 -16.89 -4.34 11.80
CA VAL A 189 -15.99 -5.40 12.27
C VAL A 189 -15.16 -4.87 13.44
N ARG A 190 -15.02 -5.69 14.50
CA ARG A 190 -14.18 -5.36 15.66
C ARG A 190 -12.92 -6.21 15.72
N ARG A 191 -12.98 -7.44 15.20
CA ARG A 191 -11.86 -8.40 15.20
C ARG A 191 -11.56 -8.80 13.76
N ALA A 192 -10.30 -8.72 13.37
CA ALA A 192 -9.85 -9.17 12.07
C ALA A 192 -8.74 -10.20 12.24
N VAL A 193 -8.82 -11.30 11.50
CA VAL A 193 -7.77 -12.32 11.50
C VAL A 193 -7.22 -12.43 10.08
N MET A 194 -5.90 -12.38 9.94
CA MET A 194 -5.30 -12.46 8.62
C MET A 194 -4.13 -13.43 8.54
N GLU A 195 -4.02 -14.10 7.40
CA GLU A 195 -2.81 -14.81 7.02
C GLU A 195 -1.71 -13.81 6.64
N VAL A 196 -0.54 -13.94 7.25
CA VAL A 196 0.65 -13.13 6.98
C VAL A 196 1.73 -14.03 6.40
N SER A 197 1.88 -14.04 5.07
CA SER A 197 2.92 -14.84 4.41
C SER A 197 4.33 -14.26 4.63
N SER A 198 5.36 -15.11 4.56
CA SER A 198 6.76 -14.68 4.60
C SER A 198 7.07 -13.64 3.52
N HIS A 199 6.56 -13.89 2.30
CA HIS A 199 6.63 -12.95 1.19
C HIS A 199 6.03 -11.58 1.52
N ALA A 200 4.92 -11.52 2.25
CA ALA A 200 4.29 -10.26 2.62
C ALA A 200 5.14 -9.42 3.59
N LEU A 201 5.86 -10.10 4.50
CA LEU A 201 6.80 -9.46 5.43
C LEU A 201 7.98 -8.87 4.66
N VAL A 202 8.61 -9.66 3.79
CA VAL A 202 9.73 -9.22 2.94
C VAL A 202 9.31 -8.06 2.02
N MET A 203 8.10 -8.11 1.46
CA MET A 203 7.58 -7.10 0.55
C MET A 203 6.92 -5.90 1.27
N HIS A 204 7.05 -5.81 2.60
CA HIS A 204 6.49 -4.72 3.42
C HIS A 204 4.97 -4.53 3.30
N ARG A 205 4.20 -5.54 2.89
CA ARG A 205 2.75 -5.44 2.67
C ARG A 205 1.99 -5.10 3.96
N VAL A 206 2.47 -5.60 5.10
CA VAL A 206 1.86 -5.40 6.42
C VAL A 206 2.61 -4.38 7.29
N ARG A 207 3.51 -3.59 6.69
CA ARG A 207 4.43 -2.69 7.42
C ARG A 207 3.70 -1.71 8.34
N ALA A 208 2.63 -1.09 7.85
CA ALA A 208 1.82 -0.10 8.57
C ALA A 208 0.58 -0.70 9.24
N CYS A 209 0.61 -1.99 9.59
CA CYS A 209 -0.45 -2.65 10.33
C CYS A 209 -0.10 -2.75 11.83
N GLN A 210 -0.99 -2.26 12.69
CA GLN A 210 -0.91 -2.51 14.13
C GLN A 210 -1.58 -3.83 14.47
N PHE A 211 -0.77 -4.84 14.81
CA PHE A 211 -1.28 -6.13 15.26
C PHE A 211 -1.54 -6.14 16.77
N ARG A 212 -2.72 -6.61 17.17
CA ARG A 212 -3.08 -6.92 18.56
C ARG A 212 -2.41 -8.21 19.04
N GLY A 213 -2.18 -9.14 18.12
CA GLY A 213 -1.50 -10.40 18.41
C GLY A 213 -0.92 -11.03 17.15
N ALA A 214 0.20 -11.71 17.32
CA ALA A 214 0.87 -12.48 16.27
C ALA A 214 0.91 -13.95 16.69
N ILE A 215 0.60 -14.84 15.75
CA ILE A 215 0.55 -16.28 15.96
C ILE A 215 1.53 -16.92 14.99
N PHE A 216 2.50 -17.62 15.56
CA PHE A 216 3.43 -18.45 14.81
C PHE A 216 2.99 -19.90 14.91
N THR A 217 2.86 -20.58 13.77
CA THR A 217 2.40 -21.98 13.71
C THR A 217 3.57 -22.96 13.79
N ASN A 218 4.40 -22.98 12.77
CA ASN A 218 5.57 -23.83 12.58
C ASN A 218 6.45 -23.24 11.48
N LEU A 219 7.69 -23.72 11.41
CA LEU A 219 8.61 -23.45 10.31
C LEU A 219 9.24 -24.75 9.86
N THR A 220 8.93 -25.16 8.64
CA THR A 220 9.55 -26.29 7.94
C THR A 220 10.14 -25.79 6.63
N GLN A 221 11.02 -26.57 6.01
CA GLN A 221 11.60 -26.19 4.72
C GLN A 221 10.50 -25.96 3.67
N ASP A 222 10.41 -24.72 3.26
CA ASP A 222 9.54 -24.14 2.25
C ASP A 222 10.14 -22.75 1.91
N HIS A 223 9.55 -22.01 0.98
CA HIS A 223 9.93 -20.64 0.55
C HIS A 223 10.91 -19.84 1.42
#